data_AF-A0A846E6F1-F1
#
_entry.id   AF-A0A846E6F1-F1
#
_cell.length_a   1.000
_cell.length_b   1.000
_cell.length_c   1.000
_cell.angle_alpha   90.00
_cell.angle_beta   90.00
_cell.angle_gamma   90.00
#
_symmetry.space_group_name_H-M   'P 1'
#
loop_
_entity.id
_entity.type
_entity.pdbx_description
1 polymer ?
#
loop_
_entity_poly.entity_id
_entity_poly.type
_entity_poly.pdbx_seq_one_letter_code
_entity_poly.pdbx_strand_id
1 'polypeptide(L)'
;MQPKHPLLQKCLTQLEALPHLAVKIEVKEMPYVSKNVMADGLMSVGTAQGSVNYVVEIKSSVTRESLRSVLGYFNELKQRLDNNYAPLLIAEKLSSSVVNQLVQANIEFLDSTGNFYLNSPGLYLLTSNTLLAKDKPNQSLDITAGTLQTMYGILQSQSTIISKAFVGELAEISGVSLKTVESSLERLYQLRYLQRQPGGGYRLVDDIKFLERWELGYIETLRPKLLLGTYTPILGQSFFD
;
A
#
# COMPACT_ATOMS: atom_id res chain seq x y z
N MET A 1 8.12 -19.37 -21.14
CA MET A 1 9.36 -18.87 -21.78
C MET A 1 9.96 -17.78 -20.90
N GLN A 2 11.28 -17.70 -20.73
CA GLN A 2 11.86 -16.56 -20.01
C GLN A 2 11.62 -15.25 -20.79
N PRO A 3 11.26 -14.14 -20.12
CA PRO A 3 11.01 -12.88 -20.80
C PRO A 3 12.26 -12.39 -21.53
N LYS A 4 12.15 -12.10 -22.83
CA LYS A 4 13.28 -11.64 -23.66
C LYS A 4 13.67 -10.18 -23.42
N HIS A 5 12.83 -9.38 -22.76
CA HIS A 5 13.09 -7.96 -22.54
C HIS A 5 13.87 -7.73 -21.22
N PRO A 6 15.13 -7.21 -21.26
CA PRO A 6 16.00 -7.10 -20.08
C PRO A 6 15.38 -6.32 -18.92
N LEU A 7 14.66 -5.23 -19.22
CA LEU A 7 14.01 -4.41 -18.21
C LEU A 7 12.89 -5.15 -17.48
N LEU A 8 12.05 -5.90 -18.21
CA LEU A 8 11.00 -6.72 -17.62
C LEU A 8 11.63 -7.75 -16.71
N GLN A 9 12.64 -8.48 -17.19
CA GLN A 9 13.33 -9.51 -16.42
C GLN A 9 13.89 -8.95 -15.10
N LYS A 10 14.52 -7.77 -15.14
CA LYS A 10 15.03 -7.09 -13.94
C LYS A 10 13.91 -6.74 -12.94
N CYS A 11 12.77 -6.25 -13.41
CA CYS A 11 11.62 -5.95 -12.56
C CYS A 11 11.05 -7.22 -11.92
N LEU A 12 10.92 -8.30 -12.69
CA LEU A 12 10.40 -9.58 -12.20
C LEU A 12 11.33 -10.21 -11.16
N THR A 13 12.65 -10.19 -11.37
CA THR A 13 13.62 -10.67 -10.38
C THR A 13 13.49 -9.92 -9.05
N GLN A 14 13.28 -8.59 -9.09
CA GLN A 14 13.07 -7.80 -7.88
C GLN A 14 11.73 -8.13 -7.20
N LEU A 15 10.69 -8.42 -7.98
CA LEU A 15 9.38 -8.83 -7.46
C LEU A 15 9.42 -10.22 -6.80
N GLU A 16 10.11 -11.18 -7.42
CA GLU A 16 10.31 -12.54 -6.90
C GLU A 16 11.20 -12.57 -5.66
N ALA A 17 12.09 -11.59 -5.50
CA ALA A 17 12.97 -11.47 -4.34
C ALA A 17 12.25 -10.97 -3.07
N LEU A 18 10.98 -10.56 -3.15
CA LEU A 18 10.24 -10.06 -1.98
C LEU A 18 10.00 -11.18 -0.96
N PRO A 19 10.38 -10.98 0.31
CA PRO A 19 10.19 -12.00 1.34
C PRO A 19 8.69 -12.20 1.60
N HIS A 20 8.31 -13.45 1.86
CA HIS A 20 6.93 -13.85 2.18
C HIS A 20 5.89 -13.62 1.08
N LEU A 21 6.29 -13.20 -0.12
CA LEU A 21 5.41 -13.08 -1.28
C LEU A 21 5.59 -14.29 -2.21
N ALA A 22 4.72 -15.29 -2.08
CA ALA A 22 4.71 -16.45 -2.99
C ALA A 22 3.98 -16.08 -4.29
N VAL A 23 4.68 -15.42 -5.22
CA VAL A 23 4.17 -15.12 -6.56
C VAL A 23 4.61 -16.17 -7.57
N LYS A 24 3.67 -16.57 -8.43
CA LYS A 24 3.93 -17.35 -9.64
C LYS A 24 3.75 -16.43 -10.83
N ILE A 25 4.85 -16.18 -11.54
CA ILE A 25 4.85 -15.28 -12.68
C ILE A 25 5.00 -16.11 -13.95
N GLU A 26 4.09 -15.90 -14.91
CA GLU A 26 4.13 -16.54 -16.21
C GLU A 26 4.03 -15.49 -17.32
N VAL A 27 5.05 -15.37 -18.15
CA VAL A 27 5.00 -14.53 -19.36
C VAL A 27 4.44 -15.36 -20.50
N LYS A 28 3.25 -14.97 -20.99
CA LYS A 28 2.46 -15.68 -21.99
C LYS A 28 2.83 -15.25 -23.41
N GLU A 29 2.83 -13.95 -23.68
CA GLU A 29 3.09 -13.38 -25.02
C GLU A 29 4.00 -12.16 -24.94
N MET A 30 4.85 -11.97 -25.96
CA MET A 30 5.78 -10.82 -26.11
C MET A 30 6.13 -10.67 -27.62
N PRO A 31 5.50 -9.75 -28.40
CA PRO A 31 4.44 -8.82 -28.00
C PRO A 31 3.07 -9.49 -27.85
N TYR A 32 2.12 -8.77 -27.25
CA TYR A 32 0.71 -9.15 -27.18
C TYR A 32 -0.10 -8.36 -28.22
N VAL A 33 -0.88 -9.07 -29.04
CA VAL A 33 -1.71 -8.46 -30.07
C VAL A 33 -3.10 -9.08 -30.03
N SER A 34 -4.12 -8.23 -29.90
CA SER A 34 -5.52 -8.59 -29.98
C SER A 34 -6.28 -7.65 -30.92
N LYS A 35 -7.57 -7.91 -31.15
CA LYS A 35 -8.42 -7.08 -32.03
C LYS A 35 -8.40 -5.60 -31.67
N ASN A 36 -8.34 -5.29 -30.37
CA ASN A 36 -8.48 -3.93 -29.85
C ASN A 36 -7.23 -3.42 -29.13
N VAL A 37 -6.17 -4.22 -28.97
CA VAL A 37 -4.98 -3.84 -28.18
C VAL A 37 -3.71 -4.37 -28.83
N MET A 38 -2.67 -3.55 -28.87
CA MET A 38 -1.30 -3.96 -29.19
C MET A 38 -0.42 -3.46 -28.04
N ALA A 39 0.33 -4.35 -27.42
CA ALA A 39 1.15 -4.07 -26.25
C ALA A 39 2.45 -4.87 -26.27
N ASP A 40 3.40 -4.50 -25.41
CA ASP A 40 4.72 -5.13 -25.33
C ASP A 40 4.68 -6.57 -24.84
N GLY A 41 3.63 -6.95 -24.11
CA GLY A 41 3.43 -8.34 -23.72
C GLY A 41 2.15 -8.63 -22.94
N LEU A 42 1.98 -9.91 -22.62
CA LEU A 42 0.94 -10.44 -21.76
C LEU A 42 1.60 -11.36 -20.73
N MET A 43 1.30 -11.15 -19.46
CA MET A 43 1.77 -12.01 -18.37
C MET A 43 0.66 -12.30 -17.37
N SER A 44 0.85 -13.33 -16.57
CA SER A 44 0.01 -13.62 -15.42
C SER A 44 0.85 -13.58 -14.15
N VAL A 45 0.27 -12.98 -13.11
CA VAL A 45 0.82 -13.03 -11.76
C VAL A 45 -0.22 -13.72 -10.88
N GLY A 46 0.15 -14.88 -10.36
CA GLY A 46 -0.65 -15.67 -9.43
C GLY A 46 -0.11 -15.57 -8.01
N THR A 47 -1.02 -15.47 -7.05
CA THR A 47 -0.78 -15.65 -5.62
C THR A 47 -1.59 -16.85 -5.12
N ALA A 48 -1.47 -17.18 -3.83
CA ALA A 48 -2.35 -18.18 -3.22
C ALA A 48 -3.85 -17.78 -3.22
N GLN A 49 -4.15 -16.48 -3.40
CA GLN A 49 -5.50 -15.92 -3.29
C GLN A 49 -6.17 -15.70 -4.64
N GLY A 50 -5.43 -15.76 -5.75
CA GLY A 50 -5.97 -15.54 -7.09
C GLY A 50 -4.89 -15.32 -8.12
N SER A 51 -5.30 -15.03 -9.36
CA SER A 51 -4.38 -14.66 -10.42
C SER A 51 -4.93 -13.50 -11.24
N VAL A 52 -4.00 -12.68 -11.75
CA VAL A 52 -4.29 -11.51 -12.56
C VAL A 52 -3.55 -11.64 -13.88
N ASN A 53 -4.24 -11.35 -14.99
CA ASN A 53 -3.60 -11.25 -16.30
C ASN A 53 -3.27 -9.79 -16.57
N TYR A 54 -1.98 -9.49 -16.75
CA TYR A 54 -1.51 -8.16 -17.06
C TYR A 54 -1.15 -8.02 -18.53
N VAL A 55 -1.72 -7.01 -19.18
CA VAL A 55 -1.22 -6.49 -20.45
C VAL A 55 -0.11 -5.50 -20.13
N VAL A 56 1.10 -5.84 -20.59
CA VAL A 56 2.36 -5.22 -20.18
C VAL A 56 2.76 -4.14 -21.17
N GLU A 57 3.12 -2.98 -20.64
CA GLU A 57 3.62 -1.83 -21.39
C GLU A 57 4.94 -1.37 -20.79
N ILE A 58 5.99 -1.41 -21.61
CA ILE A 58 7.36 -1.14 -21.19
C ILE A 58 7.74 0.27 -21.63
N LYS A 59 8.04 1.14 -20.67
CA LYS A 59 8.53 2.50 -20.91
C LYS A 59 9.89 2.68 -20.23
N SER A 60 10.94 2.81 -21.03
CA SER A 60 12.30 3.05 -20.52
C SER A 60 12.42 4.36 -19.74
N SER A 61 11.64 5.38 -20.09
CA SER A 61 11.65 6.68 -19.39
C SER A 61 10.24 7.20 -19.13
N VAL A 62 9.90 7.34 -17.84
CA VAL A 62 8.68 8.01 -17.37
C VAL A 62 9.11 9.15 -16.45
N THR A 63 9.07 10.36 -16.98
CA THR A 63 9.46 11.59 -16.28
C THR A 63 8.24 12.41 -15.91
N ARG A 64 8.42 13.53 -15.21
CA ARG A 64 7.29 14.41 -14.87
C ARG A 64 6.65 15.01 -16.12
N GLU A 65 7.45 15.25 -17.15
CA GLU A 65 7.03 15.85 -18.41
C GLU A 65 6.23 14.86 -19.26
N SER A 66 6.65 13.59 -19.28
CA SER A 66 5.94 12.55 -20.05
C SER A 66 4.75 11.93 -19.31
N LEU A 67 4.67 12.10 -17.98
CA LEU A 67 3.67 11.45 -17.13
C LEU A 67 2.24 11.71 -17.57
N ARG A 68 1.87 12.94 -17.95
CA ARG A 68 0.51 13.24 -18.40
C ARG A 68 0.08 12.37 -19.59
N SER A 69 1.00 12.17 -20.53
CA SER A 69 0.78 11.33 -21.71
C SER A 69 0.64 9.86 -21.31
N VAL A 70 1.54 9.39 -20.43
CA VAL A 70 1.49 8.01 -19.90
C VAL A 70 0.17 7.75 -19.19
N LEU A 71 -0.30 8.65 -18.34
CA LEU A 71 -1.59 8.51 -17.66
C LEU A 71 -2.76 8.46 -18.65
N GLY A 72 -2.77 9.34 -19.66
CA GLY A 72 -3.79 9.33 -20.70
C GLY A 72 -3.81 7.99 -21.45
N TYR A 73 -2.64 7.52 -21.88
CA TYR A 73 -2.48 6.25 -22.57
C TYR A 73 -3.00 5.06 -21.74
N PHE A 74 -2.62 4.96 -20.46
CA PHE A 74 -3.05 3.85 -19.61
C PHE A 74 -4.55 3.90 -19.29
N ASN A 75 -5.14 5.08 -19.19
CA ASN A 75 -6.59 5.24 -19.03
C ASN A 75 -7.35 4.74 -20.26
N GLU A 76 -6.88 5.07 -21.47
CA GLU A 76 -7.46 4.58 -22.72
C GLU A 76 -7.25 3.07 -22.88
N LEU A 77 -6.06 2.56 -22.54
CA LEU A 77 -5.76 1.14 -22.56
C LEU A 77 -6.70 0.37 -21.63
N LYS A 78 -6.91 0.85 -20.40
CA LYS A 78 -7.82 0.24 -19.44
C LYS A 78 -9.25 0.14 -19.96
N GLN A 79 -9.73 1.12 -20.74
CA GLN A 79 -11.06 1.10 -21.35
C GLN A 79 -11.18 0.11 -22.52
N ARG A 80 -10.07 -0.24 -23.16
CA ARG A 80 -10.00 -1.17 -24.30
C ARG A 80 -9.80 -2.62 -23.88
N LEU A 81 -9.40 -2.86 -22.64
CA LEU A 81 -9.16 -4.18 -22.07
C LEU A 81 -10.48 -4.79 -21.56
N ASP A 82 -10.64 -6.09 -21.77
CA ASP A 82 -11.71 -6.84 -21.11
C ASP A 82 -11.45 -6.92 -19.59
N ASN A 83 -12.51 -7.11 -18.80
CA ASN A 83 -12.43 -7.15 -17.33
C ASN A 83 -11.49 -8.22 -16.75
N ASN A 84 -11.05 -9.18 -17.56
CA ASN A 84 -10.11 -10.24 -17.17
C ASN A 84 -8.64 -9.81 -17.28
N TYR A 85 -8.36 -8.60 -17.76
CA TYR A 85 -7.03 -8.05 -17.95
C TYR A 85 -6.87 -6.71 -17.24
N ALA A 86 -5.70 -6.49 -16.67
CA ALA A 86 -5.28 -5.21 -16.10
C ALA A 86 -4.07 -4.66 -16.87
N PRO A 87 -3.95 -3.34 -17.09
CA PRO A 87 -2.74 -2.78 -17.67
C PRO A 87 -1.63 -2.69 -16.60
N LEU A 88 -0.39 -3.01 -16.98
CA LEU A 88 0.77 -2.93 -16.10
C LEU A 88 1.92 -2.17 -16.76
N LEU A 89 2.38 -1.10 -16.10
CA LEU A 89 3.54 -0.34 -16.53
C LEU A 89 4.84 -0.98 -16.04
N ILE A 90 5.78 -1.23 -16.93
CA ILE A 90 7.14 -1.63 -16.60
C ILE A 90 8.08 -0.46 -16.90
N ALA A 91 8.78 0.01 -15.88
CA ALA A 91 9.64 1.19 -15.98
C ALA A 91 11.07 0.94 -15.50
N GLU A 92 12.02 1.71 -16.02
CA GLU A 92 13.42 1.58 -15.58
C GLU A 92 13.60 2.09 -14.15
N LYS A 93 13.30 3.36 -13.90
CA LYS A 93 13.39 3.97 -12.58
C LYS A 93 12.37 5.10 -12.48
N LEU A 94 11.51 5.03 -11.49
CA LEU A 94 10.51 6.07 -11.22
C LEU A 94 10.99 6.98 -10.08
N SER A 95 10.81 8.28 -10.24
CA SER A 95 11.03 9.23 -9.13
C SER A 95 9.86 9.17 -8.14
N SER A 96 10.07 9.51 -6.87
CA SER A 96 8.98 9.50 -5.86
C SER A 96 7.77 10.34 -6.28
N SER A 97 8.00 11.45 -6.99
CA SER A 97 6.92 12.32 -7.50
C SER A 97 6.11 11.68 -8.62
N VAL A 98 6.72 10.80 -9.41
CA VAL A 98 6.04 10.05 -10.48
C VAL A 98 5.30 8.86 -9.85
N VAL A 99 5.94 8.12 -8.94
CA VAL A 99 5.32 7.05 -8.16
C VAL A 99 4.02 7.54 -7.50
N ASN A 100 4.07 8.64 -6.76
CA ASN A 100 2.89 9.16 -6.07
C ASN A 100 1.73 9.48 -7.02
N GLN A 101 2.03 10.02 -8.20
CA GLN A 101 0.99 10.35 -9.18
C GLN A 101 0.44 9.11 -9.89
N LEU A 102 1.27 8.09 -10.17
CA LEU A 102 0.80 6.81 -10.72
C LEU A 102 -0.12 6.09 -9.71
N VAL A 103 0.25 6.07 -8.43
CA VAL A 103 -0.60 5.52 -7.35
C VAL A 103 -1.92 6.29 -7.23
N GLN A 104 -1.87 7.63 -7.24
CA GLN A 104 -3.09 8.47 -7.21
C GLN A 104 -4.00 8.23 -8.41
N ALA A 105 -3.43 7.96 -9.59
CA ALA A 105 -4.17 7.63 -10.80
C ALA A 105 -4.56 6.15 -10.89
N ASN A 106 -4.24 5.33 -9.88
CA ASN A 106 -4.45 3.89 -9.85
C ASN A 106 -3.89 3.16 -11.10
N ILE A 107 -2.68 3.57 -11.52
CA ILE A 107 -1.92 2.90 -12.57
C ILE A 107 -0.92 1.95 -11.92
N GLU A 108 -1.14 0.66 -12.09
CA GLU A 108 -0.23 -0.37 -11.59
C GLU A 108 1.10 -0.34 -12.35
N PHE A 109 2.20 -0.52 -11.61
CA PHE A 109 3.54 -0.48 -12.19
C PHE A 109 4.53 -1.36 -11.44
N LEU A 110 5.57 -1.78 -12.16
CA LEU A 110 6.81 -2.27 -11.60
C LEU A 110 7.98 -1.46 -12.14
N ASP A 111 8.90 -1.03 -11.27
CA ASP A 111 10.17 -0.47 -11.70
C ASP A 111 11.38 -1.32 -11.34
N SER A 112 12.47 -1.14 -12.09
CA SER A 112 13.67 -1.97 -11.93
C SER A 112 14.46 -1.70 -10.65
N THR A 113 14.03 -0.71 -9.86
CA THR A 113 14.60 -0.35 -8.56
C THR A 113 13.81 -0.89 -7.39
N GLY A 114 12.69 -1.58 -7.62
CA GLY A 114 11.85 -2.17 -6.57
C GLY A 114 10.72 -1.26 -6.07
N ASN A 115 10.38 -0.17 -6.79
CA ASN A 115 9.10 0.49 -6.57
C ASN A 115 8.02 -0.30 -7.32
N PHE A 116 7.06 -0.85 -6.58
CA PHE A 116 5.97 -1.65 -7.13
C PHE A 116 4.64 -1.12 -6.63
N TYR A 117 3.65 -1.12 -7.51
CA TYR A 117 2.27 -0.91 -7.15
C TYR A 117 1.39 -1.87 -7.96
N LEU A 118 0.79 -2.84 -7.28
CA LEU A 118 -0.22 -3.76 -7.80
C LEU A 118 -1.47 -3.62 -6.92
N ASN A 119 -2.64 -3.48 -7.51
CA ASN A 119 -3.88 -3.18 -6.82
C ASN A 119 -5.05 -3.94 -7.43
N SER A 120 -4.84 -5.24 -7.59
CA SER A 120 -5.81 -6.15 -8.17
C SER A 120 -6.35 -7.11 -7.10
N PRO A 121 -7.60 -7.61 -7.23
CA PRO A 121 -8.18 -8.52 -6.24
C PRO A 121 -7.29 -9.75 -5.99
N GLY A 122 -6.93 -10.00 -4.72
CA GLY A 122 -6.01 -11.09 -4.33
C GLY A 122 -4.52 -10.81 -4.57
N LEU A 123 -4.16 -9.60 -5.01
CA LEU A 123 -2.79 -9.14 -5.21
C LEU A 123 -2.71 -7.62 -5.00
N TYR A 124 -2.58 -7.22 -3.73
CA TYR A 124 -2.20 -5.86 -3.37
C TYR A 124 -0.72 -5.82 -2.96
N LEU A 125 0.05 -4.95 -3.61
CA LEU A 125 1.46 -4.74 -3.30
C LEU A 125 1.78 -3.26 -3.51
N LEU A 126 2.29 -2.59 -2.49
CA LEU A 126 2.87 -1.26 -2.63
C LEU A 126 4.24 -1.26 -1.95
N THR A 127 5.30 -1.26 -2.75
CA THR A 127 6.68 -1.10 -2.29
C THR A 127 7.24 0.19 -2.85
N SER A 128 8.05 0.89 -2.04
CA SER A 128 8.77 2.03 -2.57
C SER A 128 10.13 2.21 -1.91
N ASN A 129 11.16 1.93 -2.68
CA ASN A 129 12.54 2.30 -2.35
C ASN A 129 12.76 3.82 -2.42
N THR A 130 11.86 4.56 -3.08
CA THR A 130 11.93 6.03 -3.21
C THR A 130 11.08 6.80 -2.19
N LEU A 131 10.16 6.15 -1.48
CA LEU A 131 9.58 6.65 -0.22
C LEU A 131 10.61 6.58 0.92
N LEU A 132 11.51 5.60 0.89
CA LEU A 132 12.64 5.50 1.84
C LEU A 132 13.77 6.51 1.56
N ALA A 133 13.88 7.01 0.33
CA ALA A 133 15.01 7.85 -0.09
C ALA A 133 14.78 9.37 0.06
N LYS A 134 13.66 9.81 0.67
CA LYS A 134 13.38 11.24 0.87
C LYS A 134 13.42 11.75 2.29
N ASP A 135 13.64 10.89 3.26
CA ASP A 135 13.98 11.32 4.59
C ASP A 135 15.25 10.56 4.98
N LYS A 136 16.24 11.27 5.53
CA LYS A 136 17.15 10.63 6.48
C LYS A 136 16.30 9.70 7.37
N PRO A 137 16.76 8.51 7.77
CA PRO A 137 16.00 7.69 8.69
C PRO A 137 15.86 8.48 10.00
N ASN A 138 14.79 9.28 10.12
CA ASN A 138 14.18 9.53 11.38
C ASN A 138 13.66 8.14 11.73
N GLN A 139 14.45 7.43 12.54
CA GLN A 139 14.09 6.23 13.32
C GLN A 139 12.81 6.43 14.18
N SER A 140 11.99 7.44 13.89
CA SER A 140 10.99 7.97 14.79
C SER A 140 9.66 8.29 14.10
N LEU A 141 9.35 7.76 12.91
CA LEU A 141 8.01 7.94 12.29
C LEU A 141 7.20 6.65 12.08
N ASP A 142 7.76 5.49 12.42
CA ASP A 142 7.01 4.23 12.39
C ASP A 142 5.75 4.30 13.27
N ILE A 143 4.63 3.77 12.79
CA ILE A 143 3.41 3.74 13.60
C ILE A 143 3.64 2.77 14.77
N THR A 144 3.70 3.33 15.99
CA THR A 144 3.93 2.56 17.22
C THR A 144 2.63 1.94 17.74
N ALA A 145 2.75 0.97 18.66
CA ALA A 145 1.60 0.41 19.37
C ALA A 145 0.73 1.50 20.04
N GLY A 146 1.36 2.47 20.71
CA GLY A 146 0.64 3.61 21.31
C GLY A 146 -0.04 4.52 20.28
N THR A 147 0.54 4.63 19.08
CA THR A 147 -0.11 5.37 17.97
C THR A 147 -1.33 4.61 17.46
N LEU A 148 -1.26 3.29 17.33
CA LEU A 148 -2.42 2.48 16.93
C LEU A 148 -3.53 2.47 17.98
N GLN A 149 -3.19 2.46 19.26
CA GLN A 149 -4.16 2.63 20.35
C GLN A 149 -4.82 4.02 20.29
N THR A 150 -4.03 5.07 20.00
CA THR A 150 -4.54 6.43 19.78
C THR A 150 -5.48 6.51 18.57
N MET A 151 -5.09 5.90 17.44
CA MET A 151 -5.93 5.82 16.24
C MET A 151 -7.25 5.10 16.51
N TYR A 152 -7.22 3.99 17.26
CA TYR A 152 -8.44 3.28 17.67
C TYR A 152 -9.39 4.17 18.48
N GLY A 153 -8.86 4.93 19.45
CA GLY A 153 -9.68 5.86 20.24
C GLY A 153 -10.30 6.97 19.39
N ILE A 154 -9.58 7.48 18.38
CA ILE A 154 -10.13 8.45 17.42
C ILE A 154 -11.26 7.80 16.61
N LEU A 155 -11.05 6.59 16.07
CA LEU A 155 -12.06 5.86 15.30
C LEU A 155 -13.32 5.58 16.13
N GLN A 156 -13.14 5.19 17.40
CA GLN A 156 -14.24 4.92 18.33
C GLN A 156 -15.07 6.18 18.63
N SER A 157 -14.43 7.35 18.67
CA SER A 157 -15.11 8.63 18.92
C SER A 157 -16.03 9.08 17.77
N GLN A 158 -15.89 8.48 16.58
CA GLN A 158 -16.60 8.83 15.34
C GLN A 158 -16.50 10.32 14.95
N SER A 159 -15.61 11.08 15.59
CA SER A 159 -15.37 12.49 15.31
C SER A 159 -14.21 12.64 14.34
N THR A 160 -14.42 13.45 13.30
CA THR A 160 -13.34 13.84 12.40
C THR A 160 -12.46 14.96 12.96
N ILE A 161 -12.87 15.59 14.08
CA ILE A 161 -12.18 16.71 14.71
C ILE A 161 -11.66 16.27 16.09
N ILE A 162 -10.35 16.44 16.28
CA ILE A 162 -9.65 16.20 17.54
C ILE A 162 -9.30 17.57 18.15
N SER A 163 -10.16 18.06 19.03
CA SER A 163 -9.94 19.32 19.73
C SER A 163 -8.88 19.17 20.82
N LYS A 164 -8.29 20.29 21.29
CA LYS A 164 -7.37 20.25 22.44
C LYS A 164 -8.03 19.70 23.72
N ALA A 165 -9.32 20.01 23.92
CA ALA A 165 -10.07 19.55 25.09
C ALA A 165 -10.28 18.02 25.06
N PHE A 166 -10.35 17.43 23.86
CA PHE A 166 -10.56 15.99 23.67
C PHE A 166 -9.30 15.15 23.93
N VAL A 167 -8.10 15.74 23.95
CA VAL A 167 -6.84 14.98 24.06
C VAL A 167 -6.74 14.18 25.37
N GLY A 168 -7.31 14.71 26.47
CA GLY A 168 -7.34 14.01 27.76
C GLY A 168 -8.24 12.77 27.73
N GLU A 169 -9.49 12.95 27.28
CA GLU A 169 -10.45 11.84 27.09
C GLU A 169 -9.92 10.79 26.12
N LEU A 170 -9.25 11.23 25.04
CA LEU A 170 -8.62 10.35 24.07
C LEU A 170 -7.54 9.47 24.71
N ALA A 171 -6.80 9.97 25.72
CA ALA A 171 -5.82 9.16 26.44
C ALA A 171 -6.48 8.03 27.24
N GLU A 172 -7.63 8.31 27.86
CA GLU A 172 -8.41 7.32 28.61
C GLU A 172 -8.99 6.25 27.68
N ILE A 173 -9.65 6.66 26.59
CA ILE A 173 -10.24 5.75 25.59
C ILE A 173 -9.17 4.85 24.97
N SER A 174 -8.01 5.42 24.64
CA SER A 174 -6.91 4.69 24.02
C SER A 174 -6.10 3.84 25.01
N GLY A 175 -6.29 3.99 26.32
CA GLY A 175 -5.52 3.28 27.34
C GLY A 175 -4.02 3.59 27.29
N VAL A 176 -3.65 4.83 26.95
CA VAL A 176 -2.26 5.30 26.86
C VAL A 176 -2.06 6.60 27.62
N SER A 177 -0.81 6.98 27.88
CA SER A 177 -0.52 8.25 28.56
C SER A 177 -0.87 9.47 27.68
N LEU A 178 -1.20 10.60 28.30
CA LEU A 178 -1.44 11.87 27.61
C LEU A 178 -0.28 12.24 26.67
N LYS A 179 0.97 12.09 27.15
CA LYS A 179 2.18 12.34 26.36
C LYS A 179 2.27 11.42 25.14
N THR A 180 1.82 10.17 25.27
CA THR A 180 1.73 9.23 24.15
C THR A 180 0.76 9.76 23.10
N VAL A 181 -0.46 10.15 23.50
CA VAL A 181 -1.46 10.74 22.59
C VAL A 181 -0.91 11.96 21.87
N GLU A 182 -0.32 12.92 22.58
CA GLU A 182 0.25 14.13 21.97
C GLU A 182 1.31 13.80 20.91
N SER A 183 2.22 12.88 21.25
CA SER A 183 3.28 12.42 20.32
C SER A 183 2.71 11.64 19.13
N SER A 184 1.64 10.88 19.34
CA SER A 184 0.94 10.11 18.31
C SER A 184 0.17 11.02 17.37
N LEU A 185 -0.50 12.06 17.87
CA LEU A 185 -1.16 13.07 17.05
C LEU A 185 -0.15 13.85 16.20
N GLU A 186 0.98 14.23 16.77
CA GLU A 186 2.07 14.87 16.01
C GLU A 186 2.60 13.96 14.90
N ARG A 187 2.82 12.67 15.22
CA ARG A 187 3.25 11.67 14.25
C ARG A 187 2.24 11.48 13.12
N LEU A 188 0.95 11.34 13.44
CA LEU A 188 -0.12 11.20 12.45
C LEU A 188 -0.26 12.45 11.57
N TYR A 189 -0.01 13.64 12.12
CA TYR A 189 0.08 14.88 11.33
C TYR A 189 1.29 14.88 10.38
N GLN A 190 2.47 14.46 10.84
CA GLN A 190 3.67 14.35 10.01
C GLN A 190 3.50 13.32 8.89
N LEU A 191 2.78 12.22 9.17
CA LEU A 191 2.38 11.18 8.22
C LEU A 191 1.18 11.56 7.34
N ARG A 192 0.66 12.79 7.43
CA ARG A 192 -0.46 13.32 6.62
C ARG A 192 -1.82 12.64 6.82
N TYR A 193 -1.99 11.87 7.88
CA TYR A 193 -3.30 11.37 8.31
C TYR A 193 -4.16 12.45 8.97
N LEU A 194 -3.49 13.46 9.55
CA LEU A 194 -4.14 14.59 10.22
C LEU A 194 -3.72 15.93 9.60
N GLN A 195 -4.60 16.92 9.70
CA GLN A 195 -4.35 18.31 9.38
C GLN A 195 -4.58 19.21 10.61
N ARG A 196 -3.68 20.15 10.87
CA ARG A 196 -3.87 21.15 11.94
C ARG A 196 -5.04 22.08 11.62
N GLN A 197 -5.81 22.43 12.64
CA GLN A 197 -6.93 23.35 12.51
C GLN A 197 -6.57 24.77 13.01
N PRO A 198 -7.17 25.85 12.45
CA PRO A 198 -6.89 27.24 12.84
C PRO A 198 -7.18 27.63 14.30
N GLY A 199 -7.83 26.77 15.09
CA GLY A 199 -8.05 26.94 16.54
C GLY A 199 -7.19 26.03 17.42
N GLY A 200 -6.24 25.32 16.83
CA GLY A 200 -5.52 24.22 17.47
C GLY A 200 -6.27 22.89 17.36
N GLY A 201 -5.57 21.81 17.71
CA GLY A 201 -6.05 20.45 17.46
C GLY A 201 -5.86 19.98 16.01
N TYR A 202 -6.53 18.90 15.66
CA TYR A 202 -6.35 18.19 14.40
C TYR A 202 -7.69 17.83 13.75
N ARG A 203 -7.66 17.56 12.45
CA ARG A 203 -8.77 16.96 11.69
C ARG A 203 -8.24 15.79 10.88
N LEU A 204 -9.03 14.72 10.77
CA LEU A 204 -8.77 13.62 9.85
C LEU A 204 -8.81 14.09 8.38
N VAL A 205 -7.82 13.68 7.60
CA VAL A 205 -7.74 14.02 6.17
C VAL A 205 -8.62 13.10 5.32
N ASP A 206 -8.58 11.80 5.61
CA ASP A 206 -9.28 10.74 4.89
C ASP A 206 -9.55 9.63 5.92
N ASP A 207 -10.80 9.45 6.29
CA ASP A 207 -11.27 8.53 7.32
C ASP A 207 -11.13 7.06 6.89
N ILE A 208 -11.38 6.76 5.62
CA ILE A 208 -11.20 5.43 5.04
C ILE A 208 -9.73 5.02 5.10
N LYS A 209 -8.81 5.86 4.59
CA LYS A 209 -7.37 5.56 4.65
C LYS A 209 -6.83 5.47 6.07
N PHE A 210 -7.42 6.24 6.99
CA PHE A 210 -7.06 6.17 8.40
C PHE A 210 -7.43 4.82 9.01
N LEU A 211 -8.63 4.32 8.72
CA LEU A 211 -9.09 2.99 9.13
C LEU A 211 -8.24 1.89 8.51
N GLU A 212 -8.02 1.91 7.19
CA GLU A 212 -7.19 0.92 6.49
C GLU A 212 -5.77 0.86 7.09
N ARG A 213 -5.18 2.03 7.39
CA ARG A 213 -3.85 2.07 8.01
C ARG A 213 -3.87 1.48 9.42
N TRP A 214 -4.93 1.72 10.18
CA TRP A 214 -5.11 1.18 11.52
C TRP A 214 -5.25 -0.35 11.48
N GLU A 215 -6.07 -0.90 10.59
CA GLU A 215 -6.26 -2.34 10.42
C GLU A 215 -4.94 -3.05 10.13
N LEU A 216 -4.17 -2.51 9.18
CA LEU A 216 -2.85 -3.03 8.82
C LEU A 216 -1.91 -3.02 10.03
N GLY A 217 -1.81 -1.87 10.71
CA GLY A 217 -0.93 -1.75 11.88
C GLY A 217 -1.38 -2.59 13.07
N TYR A 218 -2.68 -2.81 13.25
CA TYR A 218 -3.21 -3.70 14.28
C TYR A 218 -2.67 -5.12 14.08
N ILE A 219 -2.75 -5.65 12.86
CA ILE A 219 -2.27 -6.99 12.51
C ILE A 219 -0.74 -7.09 12.71
N GLU A 220 -0.01 -6.11 12.21
CA GLU A 220 1.46 -6.13 12.21
C GLU A 220 2.08 -5.88 13.59
N THR A 221 1.43 -5.07 14.43
CA THR A 221 2.06 -4.52 15.65
C THR A 221 1.30 -4.81 16.94
N LEU A 222 -0.02 -4.59 16.98
CA LEU A 222 -0.79 -4.70 18.23
C LEU A 222 -1.18 -6.14 18.53
N ARG A 223 -1.73 -6.87 17.56
CA ARG A 223 -2.26 -8.22 17.75
C ARG A 223 -1.27 -9.18 18.43
N PRO A 224 0.03 -9.23 18.05
CA PRO A 224 1.00 -10.08 18.74
C PRO A 224 1.25 -9.67 20.20
N LYS A 225 1.15 -8.37 20.52
CA LYS A 225 1.38 -7.82 21.87
C LYS A 225 0.19 -7.98 22.81
N LEU A 226 -1.01 -8.17 22.25
CA LEU A 226 -2.23 -8.38 23.01
C LEU A 226 -2.46 -9.85 23.40
N LEU A 227 -1.63 -10.77 22.89
CA LEU A 227 -1.71 -12.18 23.25
C LEU A 227 -1.18 -12.40 24.69
N LEU A 228 -2.09 -12.63 25.63
CA LEU A 228 -1.73 -12.94 27.02
C LEU A 228 -1.22 -14.38 27.20
N GLY A 229 -1.71 -15.30 26.37
CA GLY A 229 -1.35 -16.71 26.40
C GLY A 229 -2.33 -17.55 25.59
N THR A 230 -1.88 -18.74 25.17
CA THR A 230 -2.76 -19.77 24.58
C THR A 230 -3.02 -20.83 25.63
N TYR A 231 -4.28 -21.06 25.96
CA TYR A 231 -4.69 -22.04 26.96
C TYR A 231 -5.37 -23.22 26.27
N THR A 232 -4.97 -24.44 26.67
CA THR A 232 -5.58 -25.68 26.19
C THR A 232 -6.23 -26.37 27.39
N PRO A 233 -7.47 -26.88 27.26
CA PRO A 233 -8.12 -27.59 28.35
C PRO A 233 -7.34 -28.88 28.69
N ILE A 234 -7.13 -29.13 29.99
CA ILE A 234 -6.25 -30.20 30.49
C ILE A 234 -6.89 -31.60 30.37
N LEU A 235 -8.20 -31.70 30.07
CA LEU A 235 -8.96 -32.96 30.20
C LEU A 235 -9.92 -33.28 29.05
N GLY A 236 -9.69 -32.78 27.83
CA GLY A 236 -10.52 -33.15 26.67
C GLY A 236 -11.98 -32.70 26.73
N GLN A 237 -12.35 -31.86 27.70
CA GLN A 237 -13.64 -31.17 27.68
C GLN A 237 -13.54 -29.95 26.75
N SER A 238 -14.46 -29.91 25.78
CA SER A 238 -14.69 -28.77 24.90
C SER A 238 -15.18 -27.58 25.74
N PHE A 239 -14.72 -26.36 25.44
CA PHE A 239 -15.26 -25.13 26.03
C PHE A 239 -16.67 -24.79 25.54
N PHE A 240 -17.21 -25.59 24.63
CA PHE A 240 -18.56 -25.44 24.08
C PHE A 240 -19.42 -26.61 24.58
N ASP A 241 -20.05 -26.40 25.74
CA ASP A 241 -21.32 -27.00 26.15
C ASP A 241 -22.30 -25.86 26.40
#